data_AF-A0AAU3WTR7-F1
#
_entry.id   AF-A0AAU3WTR7-F1
#
_cell.length_a   1.000
_cell.length_b   1.000
_cell.length_c   1.000
_cell.angle_alpha   90.00
_cell.angle_beta   90.00
_cell.angle_gamma   90.00
#
_symmetry.space_group_name_H-M   'P 1'
#
loop_
_entity.id
_entity.type
_entity.pdbx_description
1 polymer ?
#
loop_
_entity_poly.entity_id
_entity_poly.type
_entity_poly.pdbx_seq_one_letter_code
_entity_poly.pdbx_strand_id
1 'polypeptide(L)'
;MRQPIAHRWRNVAVTAAWVAVGTAAGALGAWQLAGADANAGTGTHGHPLDDAAVHRALASAQASTPRADTSSDAPAPADQRRTLRFTGGSATVECGADGSVYLVSWSPSDGYEIDDDDVVRGPGRVARLEAEPSDDDGPDRHYEIRCAAGSGTPKAVLVPDRDDDDD
;
A
#
# COMPACT_ATOMS: atom_id res chain seq x y z
N MET A 1 -6.17 40.07 41.49
CA MET A 1 -5.74 40.16 40.07
C MET A 1 -5.85 38.77 39.48
N ARG A 2 -6.88 38.48 38.68
CA ARG A 2 -6.87 38.45 37.20
C ARG A 2 -5.93 37.39 36.62
N GLN A 3 -6.50 36.22 36.27
CA GLN A 3 -5.84 35.19 35.48
C GLN A 3 -5.68 35.64 34.01
N PRO A 4 -4.58 35.32 33.32
CA PRO A 4 -4.45 35.53 31.88
C PRO A 4 -5.14 34.40 31.09
N ILE A 5 -6.24 34.77 30.43
CA ILE A 5 -7.12 33.90 29.64
C ILE A 5 -6.47 33.60 28.28
N ALA A 6 -5.32 32.90 28.26
CA ALA A 6 -4.47 32.79 27.07
C ALA A 6 -4.64 31.48 26.26
N HIS A 7 -4.83 30.33 26.91
CA HIS A 7 -4.77 29.03 26.21
C HIS A 7 -6.02 28.74 25.35
N ARG A 8 -7.21 29.14 25.80
CA ARG A 8 -8.48 28.79 25.12
C ARG A 8 -8.60 29.38 23.71
N TRP A 9 -7.97 30.52 23.45
CA TRP A 9 -8.04 31.22 22.16
C TRP A 9 -7.15 30.61 21.08
N ARG A 10 -6.05 29.95 21.46
CA ARG A 10 -5.13 29.29 20.51
C ARG A 10 -5.81 28.13 19.78
N ASN A 11 -6.61 27.33 20.51
CA ASN A 11 -7.27 26.16 19.94
C ASN A 11 -8.42 26.53 18.98
N VAL A 12 -9.08 27.68 19.18
CA VAL A 12 -10.13 28.19 18.28
C VAL A 12 -9.56 28.70 16.95
N ALA A 13 -8.36 29.30 16.97
CA ALA A 13 -7.71 29.76 15.74
C ALA A 13 -7.26 28.58 14.85
N VAL A 14 -6.78 27.48 15.45
CA VAL A 14 -6.30 26.29 14.73
C VAL A 14 -7.44 25.53 14.04
N THR A 15 -8.60 25.39 14.68
CA THR A 15 -9.76 24.74 14.05
C THR A 15 -10.37 25.57 12.91
N ALA A 16 -10.39 26.90 13.02
CA ALA A 16 -10.85 27.76 11.92
C ALA A 16 -9.94 27.69 10.69
N ALA A 17 -8.62 27.53 10.88
CA ALA A 17 -7.66 27.48 9.78
C ALA A 17 -7.83 26.25 8.87
N TRP A 18 -8.16 25.08 9.44
CA TRP A 18 -8.36 23.86 8.65
C TRP A 18 -9.63 23.87 7.79
N VAL A 19 -10.69 24.58 8.20
CA VAL A 19 -11.94 24.68 7.43
C VAL A 19 -11.77 25.52 6.15
N ALA A 20 -10.79 26.43 6.10
CA ALA A 20 -10.52 27.27 4.92
C ALA A 20 -9.72 26.58 3.80
N VAL A 21 -9.06 25.45 4.07
CA VAL A 21 -8.23 24.73 3.08
C VAL A 21 -9.07 23.75 2.24
N GLY A 22 -10.23 23.30 2.75
CA GLY A 22 -11.09 22.31 2.09
C GLY A 22 -11.83 22.78 0.83
N THR A 23 -11.72 24.06 0.44
CA THR A 23 -12.58 24.69 -0.60
C THR A 23 -11.83 25.21 -1.83
N ALA A 24 -10.58 24.79 -2.07
CA ALA A 24 -9.78 25.22 -3.23
C ALA A 24 -9.24 24.11 -4.16
N ALA A 25 -9.53 22.82 -3.88
CA ALA A 25 -9.02 21.68 -4.65
C ALA A 25 -10.06 20.97 -5.56
N GLY A 26 -11.24 21.58 -5.79
CA GLY A 26 -12.35 20.96 -6.51
C GLY A 26 -12.50 21.30 -8.00
N ALA A 27 -11.56 22.05 -8.61
CA ALA A 27 -11.82 22.77 -9.87
C ALA A 27 -10.93 22.40 -11.08
N LEU A 28 -10.07 21.37 -11.00
CA LEU A 28 -9.20 20.95 -12.12
C LEU A 28 -9.47 19.53 -12.66
N GLY A 29 -10.32 18.73 -12.00
CA GLY A 29 -10.67 17.38 -12.46
C GLY A 29 -11.70 17.33 -13.60
N ALA A 30 -12.48 18.39 -13.82
CA ALA A 30 -13.64 18.37 -14.71
C ALA A 30 -13.31 18.30 -16.21
N TRP A 31 -12.12 18.73 -16.64
CA TRP A 31 -11.78 18.83 -18.07
C TRP A 31 -11.12 17.58 -18.66
N GLN A 32 -10.68 16.62 -17.84
CA GLN A 32 -10.16 15.33 -18.34
C GLN A 32 -11.27 14.40 -18.85
N LEU A 33 -12.53 14.60 -18.44
CA LEU A 33 -13.67 13.86 -18.98
C LEU A 33 -14.14 14.40 -20.34
N ALA A 34 -13.86 15.65 -20.69
CA ALA A 34 -14.22 16.24 -21.98
C ALA A 34 -13.21 15.95 -23.11
N GLY A 35 -12.00 15.46 -22.77
CA GLY A 35 -10.96 15.12 -23.75
C GLY A 35 -11.10 13.73 -24.38
N ALA A 36 -11.85 12.82 -23.74
CA ALA A 36 -12.04 11.45 -24.22
C ALA A 36 -12.93 11.38 -25.48
N ASP A 37 -13.87 12.31 -25.62
CA ASP A 37 -14.88 12.30 -26.70
C ASP A 37 -14.36 12.81 -28.06
N ALA A 38 -13.18 13.44 -28.11
CA ALA A 38 -12.71 14.15 -29.30
C ALA A 38 -11.93 13.27 -30.31
N ASN A 39 -11.39 12.12 -29.89
CA ASN A 39 -10.51 11.28 -30.73
C ASN A 39 -10.96 9.81 -30.89
N ALA A 40 -12.05 9.38 -30.26
CA ALA A 40 -12.57 8.01 -30.37
C ALA A 40 -13.50 7.83 -31.59
N GLY A 41 -13.02 8.21 -32.78
CA GLY A 41 -13.71 7.90 -34.03
C GLY A 41 -13.72 6.38 -34.30
N THR A 42 -14.91 5.80 -34.54
CA THR A 42 -15.14 4.42 -35.00
C THR A 42 -14.73 3.28 -34.06
N GLY A 43 -15.53 3.03 -33.02
CA GLY A 43 -15.52 1.77 -32.27
C GLY A 43 -16.63 1.69 -31.22
N THR A 44 -17.55 0.74 -31.37
CA THR A 44 -18.66 0.38 -30.45
C THR A 44 -18.49 0.84 -29.00
N HIS A 45 -19.27 1.86 -28.58
CA HIS A 45 -19.31 2.33 -27.19
C HIS A 45 -19.68 1.19 -26.24
N GLY A 46 -18.97 1.11 -25.10
CA GLY A 46 -19.15 0.07 -24.11
C GLY A 46 -20.56 0.08 -23.52
N HIS A 47 -21.31 -0.99 -23.76
CA HIS A 47 -22.49 -1.29 -22.96
C HIS A 47 -22.02 -1.63 -21.54
N PRO A 48 -22.65 -1.11 -20.46
CA PRO A 48 -22.38 -1.62 -19.12
C PRO A 48 -22.63 -3.13 -19.10
N LEU A 49 -21.75 -3.90 -18.46
CA LEU A 49 -21.95 -5.35 -18.33
C LEU A 49 -23.25 -5.60 -17.56
N ASP A 50 -24.16 -6.36 -18.16
CA ASP A 50 -25.36 -6.85 -17.49
C ASP A 50 -25.01 -7.88 -16.40
N ASP A 51 -25.93 -8.13 -15.47
CA ASP A 51 -25.71 -9.05 -14.34
C ASP A 51 -25.35 -10.48 -14.79
N ALA A 52 -25.79 -10.93 -15.97
CA ALA A 52 -25.43 -12.25 -16.49
C ALA A 52 -24.01 -12.27 -17.07
N ALA A 53 -23.52 -11.15 -17.61
CA ALA A 53 -22.11 -10.96 -17.96
C ALA A 53 -21.23 -10.90 -16.70
N VAL A 54 -21.66 -10.21 -15.63
CA VAL A 54 -20.97 -10.17 -14.33
C VAL A 54 -20.91 -11.56 -13.70
N HIS A 55 -22.04 -12.28 -13.61
CA HIS A 55 -22.07 -13.65 -13.09
C HIS A 55 -21.21 -14.61 -13.92
N ARG A 56 -21.15 -14.46 -15.25
CA ARG A 56 -20.29 -15.26 -16.11
C ARG A 56 -18.81 -14.95 -15.88
N ALA A 57 -18.44 -13.68 -15.73
CA ALA A 57 -17.09 -13.26 -15.40
C ALA A 57 -16.66 -13.83 -14.03
N LEU A 58 -17.52 -13.71 -13.02
CA LEU A 58 -17.28 -14.24 -11.68
C LEU A 58 -17.14 -15.78 -11.68
N ALA A 59 -18.02 -16.49 -12.40
CA ALA A 59 -17.92 -17.93 -12.59
C ALA A 59 -16.64 -18.34 -13.34
N SER A 60 -16.19 -17.57 -14.34
CA SER A 60 -14.91 -17.83 -15.02
C SER A 60 -13.69 -17.55 -14.14
N ALA A 61 -13.76 -16.58 -13.24
CA ALA A 61 -12.72 -16.32 -12.25
C ALA A 61 -12.67 -17.44 -11.19
N GLN A 62 -13.81 -17.93 -10.72
CA GLN A 62 -13.91 -19.07 -9.80
C GLN A 62 -13.49 -20.40 -10.45
N ALA A 63 -13.78 -20.61 -11.72
CA ALA A 63 -13.28 -21.74 -12.50
C ALA A 63 -11.76 -21.66 -12.77
N SER A 64 -11.19 -20.45 -12.73
CA SER A 64 -9.75 -20.20 -12.80
C SER A 64 -9.10 -20.43 -11.44
N THR A 65 -9.18 -21.67 -10.95
CA THR A 65 -8.44 -22.12 -9.76
C THR A 65 -6.96 -21.77 -9.94
N PRO A 66 -6.27 -21.12 -8.98
CA PRO A 66 -4.90 -20.67 -9.19
C PRO A 66 -3.96 -21.86 -9.39
N ARG A 67 -3.58 -22.12 -10.64
CA ARG A 67 -2.50 -23.03 -10.96
C ARG A 67 -1.20 -22.30 -10.66
N ALA A 68 -0.41 -22.84 -9.74
CA ALA A 68 0.90 -22.29 -9.41
C ALA A 68 1.90 -22.55 -10.55
N ASP A 69 1.91 -21.69 -11.57
CA ASP A 69 2.82 -21.76 -12.70
C ASP A 69 3.58 -20.43 -12.91
N THR A 70 4.84 -20.46 -12.45
CA THR A 70 6.06 -19.84 -12.99
C THR A 70 5.96 -18.73 -14.06
N SER A 71 6.32 -17.50 -13.64
CA SER A 71 6.97 -16.38 -14.36
C SER A 71 6.87 -16.21 -15.90
N SER A 72 6.20 -15.13 -16.33
CA SER A 72 6.63 -14.12 -17.33
C SER A 72 5.70 -12.88 -17.24
N ASP A 73 5.94 -11.69 -17.81
CA ASP A 73 7.02 -11.18 -18.69
C ASP A 73 7.33 -9.69 -18.35
N ALA A 74 7.96 -8.89 -19.24
CA ALA A 74 8.44 -7.52 -18.93
C ALA A 74 8.19 -6.45 -20.03
N PRO A 75 8.39 -5.13 -19.75
CA PRO A 75 9.72 -4.54 -19.55
C PRO A 75 9.88 -3.65 -18.30
N ALA A 76 11.05 -3.70 -17.64
CA ALA A 76 11.49 -2.74 -16.61
C ALA A 76 12.35 -1.65 -17.28
N PRO A 77 12.29 -0.35 -16.86
CA PRO A 77 12.88 0.07 -15.56
C PRO A 77 12.27 1.33 -14.88
N ALA A 78 12.03 1.49 -13.57
CA ALA A 78 11.56 0.60 -12.51
C ALA A 78 12.42 -0.58 -12.03
N ASP A 79 13.75 -0.51 -12.17
CA ASP A 79 14.68 -1.52 -11.63
C ASP A 79 14.84 -1.37 -10.11
N GLN A 80 14.30 -2.22 -9.24
CA GLN A 80 13.51 -3.42 -9.50
C GLN A 80 12.28 -3.47 -8.58
N ARG A 81 11.13 -2.98 -9.06
CA ARG A 81 9.87 -3.11 -8.33
C ARG A 81 9.40 -4.57 -8.35
N ARG A 82 9.13 -5.14 -7.16
CA ARG A 82 8.79 -6.55 -6.95
C ARG A 82 7.81 -6.69 -5.78
N THR A 83 6.82 -7.57 -5.94
CA THR A 83 5.88 -7.92 -4.86
C THR A 83 6.26 -9.27 -4.26
N LEU A 84 6.33 -9.34 -2.93
CA LEU A 84 6.57 -10.54 -2.15
C LEU A 84 5.36 -10.83 -1.25
N ARG A 85 5.23 -12.10 -0.83
CA ARG A 85 4.17 -12.59 0.08
C ARG A 85 4.80 -13.22 1.32
N PHE A 86 4.11 -13.09 2.45
CA PHE A 86 4.47 -13.66 3.76
C PHE A 86 3.16 -13.99 4.51
N THR A 87 3.24 -14.60 5.70
CA THR A 87 2.04 -15.09 6.42
C THR A 87 1.05 -13.96 6.76
N GLY A 88 1.56 -12.82 7.23
CA GLY A 88 0.75 -11.65 7.56
C GLY A 88 0.31 -10.77 6.37
N GLY A 89 0.66 -11.11 5.12
CA GLY A 89 0.24 -10.32 3.96
C GLY A 89 1.20 -10.29 2.76
N SER A 90 1.27 -9.13 2.12
CA SER A 90 2.14 -8.89 0.97
C SER A 90 2.72 -7.49 0.97
N ALA A 91 3.90 -7.35 0.37
CA ALA A 91 4.62 -6.08 0.26
C ALA A 91 5.15 -5.90 -1.16
N THR A 92 5.06 -4.68 -1.69
CA THR A 92 5.71 -4.27 -2.93
C THR A 92 6.87 -3.35 -2.60
N VAL A 93 8.08 -3.77 -2.99
CA VAL A 93 9.33 -3.05 -2.75
C VAL A 93 10.02 -2.70 -4.05
N GLU A 94 10.86 -1.68 -4.01
CA GLU A 94 11.86 -1.38 -5.02
C GLU A 94 13.24 -1.73 -4.47
N CYS A 95 13.96 -2.59 -5.19
CA CYS A 95 15.34 -2.93 -4.88
C CYS A 95 16.31 -2.09 -5.71
N GLY A 96 17.15 -1.31 -5.05
CA GLY A 96 18.25 -0.58 -5.68
C GLY A 96 19.44 -1.48 -6.02
N ALA A 97 20.22 -1.09 -7.03
CA ALA A 97 21.38 -1.87 -7.48
C ALA A 97 22.47 -2.07 -6.40
N ASP A 98 22.55 -1.18 -5.42
CA ASP A 98 23.45 -1.24 -4.26
C ASP A 98 22.93 -2.14 -3.12
N GLY A 99 21.80 -2.84 -3.31
CA GLY A 99 21.13 -3.62 -2.28
C GLY A 99 20.33 -2.77 -1.30
N SER A 100 20.01 -1.51 -1.63
CA SER A 100 18.97 -0.76 -0.91
C SER A 100 17.58 -1.31 -1.21
N VAL A 101 16.65 -1.11 -0.27
CA VAL A 101 15.23 -1.44 -0.37
C VAL A 101 14.39 -0.22 -0.03
N TYR A 102 13.33 0.01 -0.80
CA TYR A 102 12.28 0.98 -0.51
C TYR A 102 10.91 0.28 -0.55
N LEU A 103 10.14 0.36 0.53
CA LEU A 103 8.81 -0.23 0.64
C LEU A 103 7.75 0.74 0.09
N VAL A 104 7.24 0.40 -1.10
CA VAL A 104 6.28 1.20 -1.85
C VAL A 104 4.88 1.06 -1.25
N SER A 105 4.44 -0.18 -1.02
CA SER A 105 3.12 -0.50 -0.47
C SER A 105 3.11 -1.86 0.21
N TRP A 106 2.10 -2.09 1.05
CA TRP A 106 1.79 -3.39 1.65
C TRP A 106 0.27 -3.59 1.67
N SER A 107 -0.15 -4.81 1.98
CA SER A 107 -1.55 -5.14 2.26
C SER A 107 -1.55 -6.32 3.24
N PRO A 108 -2.28 -6.24 4.37
CA PRO A 108 -2.46 -7.36 5.27
C PRO A 108 -3.12 -8.56 4.58
N SER A 109 -2.91 -9.74 5.15
CA SER A 109 -3.74 -10.92 4.87
C SER A 109 -5.00 -10.92 5.74
N ASP A 110 -6.01 -11.72 5.37
CA ASP A 110 -7.21 -11.89 6.19
C ASP A 110 -6.83 -12.35 7.61
N GLY A 111 -7.36 -11.67 8.63
CA GLY A 111 -7.05 -11.92 10.05
C GLY A 111 -5.73 -11.32 10.53
N TYR A 112 -5.14 -10.39 9.77
CA TYR A 112 -3.99 -9.59 10.20
C TYR A 112 -4.25 -8.10 9.98
N GLU A 113 -3.62 -7.27 10.81
CA GLU A 113 -3.46 -5.83 10.61
C GLU A 113 -1.99 -5.43 10.53
N ILE A 114 -1.72 -4.24 9.97
CA ILE A 114 -0.38 -3.68 9.77
C ILE A 114 -0.50 -2.16 9.97
N ASP A 115 -0.06 -1.68 11.11
CA ASP A 115 -0.11 -0.25 11.44
C ASP A 115 0.97 0.56 10.70
N ASP A 116 0.59 1.72 10.16
CA ASP A 116 1.49 2.60 9.39
C ASP A 116 2.66 3.16 10.22
N ASP A 117 2.51 3.26 11.55
CA ASP A 117 3.49 3.86 12.46
C ASP A 117 4.74 2.98 12.67
N ASP A 118 4.60 1.65 12.63
CA ASP A 118 5.72 0.69 12.79
C ASP A 118 6.41 0.31 11.48
N VAL A 119 5.98 0.90 10.35
CA VAL A 119 6.54 0.61 9.03
C VAL A 119 7.75 1.48 8.67
N VAL A 120 8.94 0.88 8.76
CA VAL A 120 10.19 1.47 8.28
C VAL A 120 10.31 1.30 6.76
N ARG A 121 9.89 2.32 5.99
CA ARG A 121 9.85 2.25 4.52
C ARG A 121 11.21 2.25 3.81
N GLY A 122 12.23 2.93 4.35
CA GLY A 122 13.50 3.19 3.66
C GLY A 122 13.53 4.51 2.86
N PRO A 123 14.49 4.72 1.94
CA PRO A 123 15.43 3.73 1.42
C PRO A 123 16.49 3.33 2.45
N GLY A 124 16.71 2.03 2.63
CA GLY A 124 17.65 1.49 3.61
C GLY A 124 18.23 0.15 3.20
N ARG A 125 19.01 -0.50 4.08
CA ARG A 125 19.45 -1.91 3.88
C ARG A 125 18.39 -2.92 4.30
N VAL A 126 17.36 -2.45 5.00
CA VAL A 126 16.22 -3.19 5.53
C VAL A 126 15.02 -2.27 5.47
N ALA A 127 13.86 -2.79 5.03
CA ALA A 127 12.56 -2.20 5.34
C ALA A 127 11.87 -3.11 6.37
N ARG A 128 11.12 -2.53 7.31
CA ARG A 128 10.41 -3.27 8.36
C ARG A 128 8.92 -3.01 8.27
N LEU A 129 8.13 -4.00 8.65
CA LEU A 129 6.71 -3.88 8.98
C LEU A 129 6.34 -4.91 10.05
N GLU A 130 5.34 -4.58 10.84
CA GLU A 130 4.61 -5.49 11.75
C GLU A 130 3.55 -6.27 10.96
N ALA A 131 3.08 -7.40 11.49
CA ALA A 131 1.76 -7.91 11.12
C ALA A 131 1.13 -8.59 12.35
N GLU A 132 0.20 -7.87 12.96
CA GLU A 132 -0.47 -8.25 14.21
C GLU A 132 -1.68 -9.14 13.85
N PRO A 133 -1.88 -10.29 14.50
CA PRO A 133 -3.10 -11.07 14.36
C PRO A 133 -4.29 -10.27 14.88
N SER A 134 -5.38 -10.18 14.12
CA SER A 134 -6.60 -9.48 14.55
C SER A 134 -7.39 -10.21 15.65
N ASP A 135 -6.87 -11.35 16.13
CA ASP A 135 -7.24 -11.98 17.39
C ASP A 135 -6.13 -11.77 18.44
N ASP A 136 -6.47 -11.12 19.57
CA ASP A 136 -5.58 -10.81 20.71
C ASP A 136 -4.87 -12.04 21.36
N ASP A 137 -5.09 -13.24 20.83
CA ASP A 137 -4.52 -14.52 21.26
C ASP A 137 -3.22 -14.89 20.49
N GLY A 138 -2.90 -14.19 19.40
CA GLY A 138 -1.74 -14.47 18.55
C GLY A 138 -0.52 -13.57 18.84
N PRO A 139 0.73 -14.07 18.65
CA PRO A 139 1.91 -13.22 18.72
C PRO A 139 2.12 -12.42 17.44
N ASP A 140 2.65 -11.22 17.61
CA ASP A 140 3.00 -10.29 16.55
C ASP A 140 4.09 -10.84 15.62
N ARG A 141 4.26 -10.19 14.47
CA ARG A 141 5.12 -10.70 13.38
C ARG A 141 5.95 -9.60 12.75
N HIS A 142 7.08 -9.26 13.37
CA HIS A 142 8.05 -8.37 12.75
C HIS A 142 8.69 -9.00 11.49
N TYR A 143 8.52 -8.36 10.34
CA TYR A 143 9.18 -8.76 9.09
C TYR A 143 10.30 -7.78 8.71
N GLU A 144 11.51 -8.32 8.50
CA GLU A 144 12.58 -7.61 7.80
C GLU A 144 12.58 -7.97 6.32
N ILE A 145 12.48 -6.97 5.45
CA ILE A 145 12.59 -7.10 4.00
C ILE A 145 13.95 -6.59 3.54
N ARG A 146 14.69 -7.42 2.80
CA ARG A 146 16.05 -7.13 2.31
C ARG A 146 16.16 -7.47 0.82
N CYS A 147 16.93 -6.67 0.08
CA CYS A 147 17.22 -6.91 -1.33
C CYS A 147 18.62 -7.52 -1.50
N ALA A 148 18.75 -8.62 -2.25
CA ALA A 148 20.05 -9.17 -2.59
C ALA A 148 20.80 -8.25 -3.55
N ALA A 149 22.04 -7.86 -3.22
CA ALA A 149 22.86 -7.01 -4.07
C ALA A 149 23.12 -7.69 -5.44
N GLY A 150 23.10 -6.91 -6.52
CA GLY A 150 23.30 -7.39 -7.89
C GLY A 150 22.08 -8.10 -8.51
N SER A 151 21.38 -8.98 -7.79
CA SER A 151 20.17 -9.63 -8.32
C SER A 151 18.87 -8.88 -8.03
N GLY A 152 18.89 -7.94 -7.07
CA GLY A 152 17.73 -7.16 -6.60
C GLY A 152 16.51 -8.00 -6.22
N THR A 153 16.71 -9.28 -5.90
CA THR A 153 15.64 -10.18 -5.45
C THR A 153 15.31 -9.83 -3.99
N PRO A 154 14.08 -9.41 -3.67
CA PRO A 154 13.70 -9.13 -2.30
C PRO A 154 13.38 -10.42 -1.55
N LYS A 155 13.60 -10.41 -0.24
CA LYS A 155 13.21 -11.47 0.68
C LYS A 155 12.71 -10.86 1.99
N ALA A 156 11.50 -11.24 2.41
CA ALA A 156 11.06 -11.08 3.79
C ALA A 156 11.61 -12.21 4.66
N VAL A 157 11.97 -11.87 5.89
CA VAL A 157 12.33 -12.81 6.94
C VAL A 157 11.56 -12.41 8.19
N LEU A 158 10.85 -13.36 8.80
CA LEU A 158 10.28 -13.18 10.14
C LEU A 158 11.45 -13.10 11.13
N VAL A 159 11.51 -12.02 11.90
CA VAL A 159 12.49 -11.86 12.97
C VAL A 159 11.77 -12.19 14.29
N PRO A 160 12.35 -13.01 15.17
CA PRO A 160 11.78 -13.21 16.49
C PRO A 160 11.88 -11.91 17.28
N ASP A 161 10.82 -11.63 18.02
CA ASP A 161 10.78 -10.58 19.02
C ASP A 161 11.99 -10.78 19.94
N ARG A 162 12.72 -9.70 20.19
CA ARG A 162 13.75 -9.72 21.22
C ARG A 162 13.10 -9.19 22.46
N ASP A 163 12.90 -10.07 23.42
CA ASP A 163 12.72 -9.67 24.80
C ASP A 163 13.93 -8.80 25.17
N ASP A 164 13.74 -7.48 25.30
CA ASP A 164 14.76 -6.55 25.82
C ASP A 164 14.87 -6.70 27.36
N ASP A 165 14.88 -7.95 27.84
CA ASP A 165 15.02 -8.40 29.22
C ASP A 165 16.51 -8.63 29.57
N ASP A 166 17.29 -7.55 29.58
CA ASP A 166 18.70 -7.53 30.03
C ASP A 166 19.00 -6.23 30.83
N ASP A 167 18.37 -6.08 32.00
CA ASP A 167 18.67 -5.05 33.03
C ASP A 167 18.53 -5.62 34.48
#